data_AF-A0A1Z8V4G8-F1
#
_entry.id   AF-A0A1Z8V4G8-F1
#
_cell.length_a   1.000
_cell.length_b   1.000
_cell.length_c   1.000
_cell.angle_alpha   90.00
_cell.angle_beta   90.00
_cell.angle_gamma   90.00
#
_symmetry.space_group_name_H-M   'P 1'
#
loop_
_entity.id
_entity.type
_entity.pdbx_description
1 polymer ?
#
loop_
_entity_poly.entity_id
_entity_poly.type
_entity_poly.pdbx_seq_one_letter_code
_entity_poly.pdbx_strand_id
1 'polypeptide(L)'
;MVGRKDLSQRGSVTGKKTVGVPIFNLMSRLTTTMLVAGVMAEANQERVTMVLEHRGDNDRGAILVKLENSDGMMRVEARHHDPDKGAVWAAIHQDDWIESHVATGLVEKQMRYDADCWVVAIETSRGTNPFAQYDRDHI
;
A
#
# COMPACT_ATOMS: atom_id res chain seq x y z
N MET A 1 42.81 14.26 64.63
CA MET A 1 43.88 14.15 63.61
C MET A 1 43.44 13.13 62.58
N VAL A 2 43.48 13.53 61.32
CA VAL A 2 42.55 13.15 60.23
C VAL A 2 42.71 11.71 59.74
N GLY A 3 41.58 11.02 59.58
CA GLY A 3 41.44 9.68 59.04
C GLY A 3 41.43 9.65 57.50
N ARG A 4 42.03 8.58 56.97
CA ARG A 4 42.23 8.25 55.55
C ARG A 4 40.94 7.95 54.79
N LYS A 5 41.01 8.21 53.48
CA LYS A 5 40.60 7.42 52.29
C LYS A 5 40.27 8.47 51.21
N ASP A 6 40.75 8.39 49.99
CA ASP A 6 40.62 7.29 49.04
C ASP A 6 41.52 7.58 47.83
N LEU A 7 41.89 6.54 47.08
CA LEU A 7 41.87 6.47 45.61
C LEU A 7 42.79 5.34 45.15
N SER A 8 42.14 4.19 45.05
CA SER A 8 42.58 2.97 44.41
C SER A 8 42.76 3.15 42.89
N GLN A 9 44.00 2.94 42.44
CA GLN A 9 44.46 2.07 41.33
C GLN A 9 43.73 2.07 39.96
N ARG A 10 44.55 2.36 38.93
CA ARG A 10 44.79 1.62 37.66
C ARG A 10 43.69 1.51 36.59
N GLY A 11 43.93 2.28 35.51
CA GLY A 11 44.29 1.79 34.16
C GLY A 11 43.29 0.95 33.35
N SER A 12 42.97 1.40 32.13
CA SER A 12 42.84 0.50 30.98
C SER A 12 42.88 1.25 29.63
N VAL A 13 43.36 0.51 28.64
CA VAL A 13 43.78 0.84 27.28
C VAL A 13 42.61 0.83 26.30
N THR A 14 42.72 1.66 25.26
CA THR A 14 42.16 1.57 23.89
C THR A 14 40.83 0.85 23.67
N GLY A 15 39.83 1.65 23.27
CA GLY A 15 38.71 1.18 22.45
C GLY A 15 38.26 2.31 21.54
N LYS A 16 38.64 2.28 20.26
CA LYS A 16 38.06 3.15 19.23
C LYS A 16 36.54 2.98 19.30
N LYS A 17 35.82 4.08 19.56
CA LYS A 17 34.36 4.08 19.46
C LYS A 17 34.01 3.80 18.00
N THR A 18 33.64 2.56 17.70
CA THR A 18 32.87 2.24 16.51
C THR A 18 31.61 3.08 16.61
N VAL A 19 31.55 4.16 15.83
CA VAL A 19 30.30 4.86 15.56
C VAL A 19 29.43 3.81 14.89
N GLY A 20 28.48 3.25 15.64
CA GLY A 20 27.47 2.39 15.07
C GLY A 20 26.84 3.16 13.92
N VAL A 21 27.04 2.67 12.70
CA VAL A 21 26.23 3.06 11.57
C VAL A 21 24.79 2.92 12.07
N PRO A 22 23.95 3.98 12.04
CA PRO A 22 22.58 3.84 12.46
C PRO A 22 22.03 2.71 11.62
N ILE A 23 21.53 1.66 12.28
CA ILE A 23 20.81 0.57 11.65
C ILE A 23 19.78 1.32 10.81
N PHE A 24 20.01 1.31 9.49
CA PHE A 24 19.07 1.87 8.52
C PHE A 24 17.70 1.45 9.01
N ASN A 25 16.76 2.39 9.11
CA ASN A 25 15.39 2.04 9.37
C ASN A 25 14.97 1.02 8.29
N LEU A 26 15.14 -0.26 8.63
CA LEU A 26 14.88 -1.44 7.83
C LEU A 26 13.38 -1.74 7.91
N MET A 27 12.55 -0.71 8.12
CA MET A 27 11.12 -0.78 7.86
C MET A 27 11.00 -1.06 6.37
N SER A 28 10.86 -2.34 6.03
CA SER A 28 10.51 -2.82 4.72
C SER A 28 9.20 -2.13 4.32
N ARG A 29 9.32 -1.03 3.58
CA ARG A 29 8.17 -0.33 3.06
C ARG A 29 7.56 -1.20 1.96
N LEU A 30 6.30 -1.56 2.11
CA LEU A 30 5.57 -2.28 1.08
C LEU A 30 5.45 -1.38 -0.17
N THR A 31 5.98 -1.86 -1.30
CA THR A 31 5.88 -1.15 -2.58
C THR A 31 4.53 -1.43 -3.22
N THR A 32 4.06 -0.53 -4.10
CA THR A 32 2.82 -0.75 -4.86
C THR A 32 2.86 -2.06 -5.64
N THR A 33 4.01 -2.40 -6.24
CA THR A 33 4.19 -3.67 -6.96
C THR A 33 4.01 -4.89 -6.05
N MET A 34 4.59 -4.87 -4.85
CA MET A 34 4.47 -5.97 -3.90
C MET A 34 3.03 -6.13 -3.42
N LEU A 35 2.34 -5.02 -3.15
CA LEU A 35 0.93 -5.05 -2.77
C LEU A 35 0.09 -5.66 -3.90
N VAL A 36 0.15 -5.12 -5.12
CA VAL A 36 -0.63 -5.63 -6.27
C VAL A 36 -0.35 -7.10 -6.53
N ALA A 37 0.91 -7.51 -6.55
CA ALA A 37 1.28 -8.90 -6.76
C ALA A 37 0.74 -9.83 -5.65
N GLY A 38 0.82 -9.40 -4.39
CA GLY A 38 0.31 -10.16 -3.24
C GLY A 38 -1.20 -10.36 -3.30
N VAL A 39 -1.95 -9.27 -3.52
CA VAL A 39 -3.42 -9.31 -3.62
C VAL A 39 -3.86 -10.19 -4.79
N MET A 40 -3.23 -10.05 -5.96
CA MET A 40 -3.56 -10.89 -7.12
C MET A 40 -3.25 -12.38 -6.89
N ALA A 41 -2.16 -12.69 -6.16
CA ALA A 41 -1.82 -14.06 -5.81
C ALA A 41 -2.82 -14.69 -4.83
N GLU A 42 -3.33 -13.92 -3.86
CA GLU A 42 -4.37 -14.37 -2.93
C GLU A 42 -5.71 -14.56 -3.67
N ALA A 43 -6.14 -13.58 -4.45
CA ALA A 43 -7.36 -13.65 -5.25
C ALA A 43 -7.38 -14.88 -6.18
N ASN A 44 -6.25 -15.24 -6.79
CA ASN A 44 -6.15 -16.43 -7.62
C ASN A 44 -6.37 -17.73 -6.81
N GLN A 45 -5.96 -17.79 -5.55
CA GLN A 45 -6.25 -18.92 -4.66
C GLN A 45 -7.74 -18.99 -4.29
N GLU A 46 -8.39 -17.83 -4.18
CA GLU A 46 -9.83 -17.70 -3.91
C GLU A 46 -10.72 -17.80 -5.17
N ARG A 47 -10.11 -17.98 -6.35
CA ARG A 47 -10.79 -18.04 -7.66
C ARG A 47 -11.52 -16.74 -8.02
N VAL A 48 -10.99 -15.61 -7.58
CA VAL A 48 -11.41 -14.28 -7.99
C VAL A 48 -10.58 -13.85 -9.19
N THR A 49 -11.24 -13.55 -10.32
CA THR A 49 -10.56 -13.09 -11.53
C THR A 49 -10.08 -11.65 -11.33
N MET A 50 -8.78 -11.43 -11.48
CA MET A 50 -8.16 -10.10 -11.49
C MET A 50 -7.28 -9.94 -12.73
N VAL A 51 -7.39 -8.80 -13.39
CA VAL A 51 -6.61 -8.44 -14.58
C VAL A 51 -5.87 -7.13 -14.33
N LEU A 52 -4.54 -7.16 -14.50
CA LEU A 52 -3.73 -5.94 -14.51
C LEU A 52 -3.85 -5.27 -15.88
N GLU A 53 -4.66 -4.22 -15.98
CA GLU A 53 -4.89 -3.49 -17.24
C GLU A 53 -3.78 -2.45 -17.50
N HIS A 54 -3.25 -1.84 -16.43
CA HIS A 54 -2.18 -0.86 -16.54
C HIS A 54 -1.21 -0.97 -15.36
N ARG A 55 0.09 -1.01 -15.67
CA ARG A 55 1.16 -1.01 -14.68
C ARG A 55 1.65 0.43 -14.47
N GLY A 56 1.64 0.87 -13.22
CA GLY A 56 2.12 2.17 -12.80
C GLY A 56 3.53 2.16 -12.20
N ASP A 57 3.85 3.19 -11.40
CA ASP A 57 5.12 3.27 -10.67
C ASP A 57 5.25 2.13 -9.66
N ASN A 58 6.44 1.52 -9.61
CA ASN A 58 6.64 0.30 -8.85
C ASN A 58 6.55 0.49 -7.34
N ASP A 59 6.93 1.66 -6.85
CA ASP A 59 7.11 1.94 -5.43
C ASP A 59 5.93 2.68 -4.81
N ARG A 60 5.32 3.60 -5.56
CA ARG A 60 4.36 4.59 -5.03
C ARG A 60 3.19 4.91 -5.93
N GLY A 61 3.04 4.24 -7.08
CA GLY A 61 1.93 4.51 -7.99
C GLY A 61 0.57 4.39 -7.29
N ALA A 62 -0.36 5.31 -7.59
CA ALA A 62 -1.74 5.20 -7.13
C ALA A 62 -2.38 3.91 -7.65
N ILE A 63 -3.45 3.42 -7.02
CA ILE A 63 -4.15 2.20 -7.49
C ILE A 63 -5.61 2.54 -7.75
N LEU A 64 -6.05 2.27 -8.97
CA LEU A 64 -7.45 2.27 -9.39
C LEU A 64 -7.92 0.82 -9.54
N VAL A 65 -9.09 0.54 -8.98
CA VAL A 65 -9.74 -0.76 -9.08
C VAL A 65 -11.06 -0.62 -9.82
N LYS A 66 -11.25 -1.41 -10.87
CA LYS A 66 -12.54 -1.58 -11.55
C LYS A 66 -13.17 -2.86 -11.04
N LEU A 67 -14.27 -2.75 -10.32
CA LEU A 67 -15.10 -3.88 -9.89
C LEU A 67 -16.21 -4.09 -10.91
N GLU A 68 -16.29 -5.27 -11.50
CA GLU A 68 -17.38 -5.69 -12.38
C GLU A 68 -18.30 -6.65 -11.64
N ASN A 69 -19.61 -6.37 -11.60
CA ASN A 69 -20.58 -7.29 -11.03
C ASN A 69 -21.13 -8.27 -12.08
N SER A 70 -21.97 -9.22 -11.65
CA SER A 70 -22.58 -10.23 -12.53
C SER A 70 -23.50 -9.67 -13.61
N ASP A 71 -23.93 -8.41 -13.48
CA ASP A 71 -24.80 -7.72 -14.43
C ASP A 71 -23.99 -6.89 -15.45
N GLY A 72 -22.65 -6.95 -15.41
CA GLY A 72 -21.75 -6.18 -16.28
C GLY A 72 -21.66 -4.70 -15.91
N MET A 73 -22.15 -4.32 -14.73
CA MET A 73 -22.04 -2.96 -14.20
C MET A 73 -20.74 -2.80 -13.42
N MET A 74 -20.23 -1.58 -13.39
CA MET A 74 -18.91 -1.26 -12.88
C MET A 74 -18.96 -0.34 -11.66
N ARG A 75 -18.04 -0.55 -10.72
CA ARG A 75 -17.65 0.45 -9.72
C ARG A 75 -16.16 0.73 -9.85
N VAL A 76 -15.76 2.00 -9.81
CA VAL A 76 -14.35 2.39 -9.91
C VAL A 76 -13.94 3.02 -8.60
N GLU A 77 -12.99 2.37 -7.93
CA GLU A 77 -12.47 2.83 -6.64
C GLU A 77 -11.02 3.26 -6.76
N ALA A 78 -10.63 4.26 -5.98
CA ALA A 78 -9.26 4.70 -5.82
C ALA A 78 -8.80 4.54 -4.37
N ARG A 79 -7.51 4.23 -4.21
CA ARG A 79 -6.84 4.23 -2.91
C ARG A 79 -6.42 5.66 -2.55
N HIS A 80 -6.87 6.14 -1.40
CA HIS A 80 -6.54 7.44 -0.84
C HIS A 80 -5.81 7.29 0.49
N HIS A 81 -5.09 8.33 0.91
CA HIS A 81 -4.52 8.41 2.25
C HIS A 81 -5.38 9.33 3.12
N ASP A 82 -5.96 8.75 4.16
CA ASP A 82 -6.63 9.45 5.25
C ASP A 82 -5.64 9.60 6.43
N PRO A 83 -5.44 10.82 6.97
CA PRO A 83 -4.49 11.06 8.06
C PRO A 83 -4.74 10.23 9.33
N ASP A 84 -6.00 9.89 9.61
CA ASP A 84 -6.40 9.18 10.83
C ASP A 84 -6.55 7.67 10.60
N LYS A 85 -6.99 7.29 9.40
CA LYS A 85 -7.33 5.89 9.06
C LYS A 85 -6.28 5.19 8.20
N GLY A 86 -5.25 5.90 7.75
CA GLY A 86 -4.28 5.37 6.81
C GLY A 86 -4.88 5.21 5.41
N ALA A 87 -4.62 4.09 4.73
CA ALA A 87 -5.13 3.90 3.39
C ALA A 87 -6.63 3.58 3.39
N VAL A 88 -7.40 4.31 2.58
CA VAL A 88 -8.84 4.13 2.44
C VAL A 88 -9.21 3.99 0.98
N TRP A 89 -10.25 3.20 0.69
CA TRP A 89 -10.78 3.00 -0.65
C TRP A 89 -12.13 3.68 -0.78
N ALA A 90 -12.34 4.42 -1.87
CA ALA A 90 -13.59 5.08 -2.16
C ALA A 90 -13.90 5.07 -3.65
N ALA A 91 -15.19 5.01 -3.99
CA ALA A 91 -15.65 5.20 -5.36
C ALA A 91 -15.32 6.63 -5.82
N ILE A 92 -14.84 6.78 -7.05
CA ILE A 92 -14.53 8.09 -7.65
C ILE A 92 -15.73 8.72 -8.37
N HIS A 93 -16.91 8.17 -8.14
CA HIS A 93 -18.20 8.58 -8.70
C HIS A 93 -19.29 8.35 -7.64
N GLN A 94 -20.51 8.86 -7.88
CA GLN A 94 -21.55 8.95 -6.85
C GLN A 94 -22.49 7.74 -6.83
N ASP A 95 -22.74 7.13 -7.99
CA ASP A 95 -23.65 6.01 -8.11
C ASP A 95 -22.97 4.74 -7.57
N ASP A 96 -23.73 3.78 -7.03
CA ASP A 96 -23.11 2.53 -6.54
C ASP A 96 -22.51 1.71 -7.70
N TRP A 97 -23.23 1.67 -8.83
CA TRP A 97 -22.83 0.99 -10.05
C TRP A 97 -23.11 1.86 -11.27
N ILE A 98 -22.17 1.89 -12.20
CA ILE A 98 -22.24 2.66 -13.45
C ILE A 98 -22.02 1.75 -14.65
N GLU A 99 -22.42 2.21 -15.84
CA GLU A 99 -22.16 1.47 -17.07
C GLU A 99 -20.66 1.38 -17.38
N SER A 100 -20.25 0.26 -17.97
CA SER A 100 -18.85 -0.03 -18.29
C SER A 100 -18.16 1.05 -19.15
N HIS A 101 -18.88 1.63 -20.11
CA HIS A 101 -18.35 2.70 -20.95
C HIS A 101 -18.06 3.99 -20.15
N VAL A 102 -18.89 4.30 -19.15
CA VAL A 102 -18.69 5.45 -18.24
C VAL A 102 -17.48 5.19 -17.35
N ALA A 103 -17.38 3.97 -16.78
CA ALA A 103 -16.23 3.57 -15.96
C ALA A 103 -14.91 3.66 -16.73
N THR A 104 -14.89 3.23 -17.99
CA THR A 104 -13.73 3.33 -18.87
C THR A 104 -13.31 4.80 -19.06
N GLY A 105 -14.27 5.69 -19.35
CA GLY A 105 -13.99 7.12 -19.48
C GLY A 105 -13.47 7.77 -18.19
N LEU A 106 -13.91 7.31 -17.01
CA LEU A 106 -13.38 7.76 -15.73
C LEU A 106 -11.93 7.33 -15.53
N VAL A 107 -11.61 6.07 -15.82
CA VAL A 107 -10.24 5.54 -15.69
C VAL A 107 -9.30 6.25 -16.64
N GLU A 108 -9.67 6.42 -17.92
CA GLU A 108 -8.87 7.18 -18.88
C GLU A 108 -8.63 8.62 -18.42
N LYS A 109 -9.64 9.26 -17.81
CA LYS A 109 -9.49 10.60 -17.25
C LYS A 109 -8.49 10.62 -16.09
N GLN A 110 -8.53 9.63 -15.19
CA GLN A 110 -7.55 9.53 -14.11
C GLN A 110 -6.14 9.27 -14.64
N MET A 111 -5.97 8.35 -15.60
CA MET A 111 -4.68 8.07 -16.21
C MET A 111 -4.08 9.29 -16.94
N ARG A 112 -4.90 10.23 -17.41
CA ARG A 112 -4.40 11.51 -17.95
C ARG A 112 -3.88 12.46 -16.88
N TYR A 113 -4.42 12.41 -15.67
CA TYR A 113 -3.94 13.22 -14.54
C TYR A 113 -2.72 12.59 -13.87
N ASP A 114 -2.76 11.27 -13.71
CA ASP A 114 -1.72 10.47 -13.09
C ASP A 114 -1.39 9.27 -14.00
N ALA A 115 -0.37 9.44 -14.84
CA ALA A 115 0.05 8.42 -15.80
C ALA A 115 0.77 7.25 -15.13
N ASP A 116 1.17 7.37 -13.86
CA ASP A 116 1.85 6.31 -13.11
C ASP A 116 0.92 5.54 -12.17
N CYS A 117 -0.40 5.75 -12.28
CA CYS A 117 -1.37 4.94 -11.55
C CYS A 117 -1.45 3.50 -12.10
N TRP A 118 -1.71 2.55 -11.23
CA TRP A 118 -2.08 1.18 -11.57
C TRP A 118 -3.57 1.07 -11.84
N VAL A 119 -3.95 0.22 -12.79
CA VAL A 119 -5.36 -0.12 -13.05
C VAL A 119 -5.52 -1.63 -12.97
N VAL A 120 -6.38 -2.08 -12.07
CA VAL A 120 -6.69 -3.49 -11.86
C VAL A 120 -8.19 -3.71 -12.02
N ALA A 121 -8.59 -4.56 -12.97
CA ALA A 121 -9.96 -4.99 -13.14
C ALA A 121 -10.21 -6.27 -12.34
N ILE A 122 -11.40 -6.39 -11.74
CA ILE A 122 -11.77 -7.44 -10.81
C ILE A 122 -13.22 -7.84 -11.06
N GLU A 123 -13.47 -9.10 -11.36
CA GLU A 123 -14.82 -9.66 -11.35
C GLU A 123 -15.22 -9.97 -9.91
N THR A 124 -16.37 -9.47 -9.46
CA THR A 124 -16.81 -9.66 -8.07
C THR A 124 -18.32 -9.89 -7.98
N SER A 125 -18.70 -11.01 -7.37
CA SER A 125 -20.10 -11.31 -7.06
C SER A 125 -20.60 -10.60 -5.80
N ARG A 126 -19.68 -10.12 -4.95
CA ARG A 126 -19.99 -9.51 -3.64
C ARG A 126 -19.80 -8.00 -3.63
N GLY A 127 -19.34 -7.40 -4.74
CA GLY A 127 -19.01 -5.97 -4.79
C GLY A 127 -17.94 -5.58 -3.78
N THR A 128 -17.06 -6.51 -3.40
CA THR A 128 -15.99 -6.25 -2.42
C THR A 128 -14.66 -6.08 -3.16
N ASN A 129 -13.91 -5.05 -2.77
CA ASN A 129 -12.55 -4.80 -3.26
C ASN A 129 -11.53 -5.64 -2.47
N PRO A 130 -10.83 -6.60 -3.10
CA PRO A 130 -9.82 -7.43 -2.44
C PRO A 130 -8.66 -6.65 -1.81
N PHE A 131 -8.34 -5.45 -2.29
CA PHE A 131 -7.28 -4.64 -1.68
C PHE A 131 -7.66 -4.06 -0.32
N ALA A 132 -8.96 -3.83 -0.08
CA ALA A 132 -9.44 -3.10 1.09
C ALA A 132 -9.18 -3.83 2.42
N GLN A 133 -8.85 -5.12 2.39
CA GLN A 133 -8.56 -5.90 3.61
C GLN A 133 -7.14 -5.69 4.15
N TYR A 134 -6.18 -5.26 3.33
CA TYR A 134 -4.78 -5.10 3.75
C TYR A 134 -4.45 -3.72 4.30
N ASP A 135 -5.37 -2.78 4.14
CA ASP A 135 -5.21 -1.39 4.57
C ASP A 135 -5.83 -1.13 5.96
N ARG A 136 -6.40 -2.16 6.60
CA ARG A 136 -7.18 -2.01 7.84
C ARG A 136 -6.40 -2.08 9.15
N ASP A 137 -5.14 -2.52 9.15
CA ASP A 137 -4.44 -2.86 10.40
C ASP A 137 -2.99 -2.35 10.47
N HIS A 138 -2.78 -1.06 10.74
CA HIS A 138 -1.49 -0.52 11.22
C HIS A 138 -1.68 0.54 12.32
N ILE A 139 -2.20 0.11 13.48
CA ILE A 139 -2.09 0.82 14.77
C ILE A 139 -1.19 0.00 15.70
#